data_AF-A0A2E1LQB9-F1
#
_entry.id   AF-A0A2E1LQB9-F1
#
_cell.length_a   1.000
_cell.length_b   1.000
_cell.length_c   1.000
_cell.angle_alpha   90.00
_cell.angle_beta   90.00
_cell.angle_gamma   90.00
#
_symmetry.space_group_name_H-M   'P 1'
#
loop_
_entity.id
_entity.type
_entity.pdbx_description
1 polymer ?
#
loop_
_entity_poly.entity_id
_entity_poly.type
_entity_poly.pdbx_seq_one_letter_code
_entity_poly.pdbx_strand_id
1 'polypeptide(L)'
;MSDTLPDRLSIDPNSEFYNEALLQDGIGLSLNGTEKTNAEEYCISEGWIRVAAGKTLDRKGRPLTLKLKGTVKVWRLNLSQNAD
;
A
#
# COMPACT_ATOMS: atom_id res chain seq x y z
N MET A 1 -10.40 9.14 -16.24
CA MET A 1 -10.75 8.28 -15.09
C MET A 1 -10.03 6.96 -15.28
N SER A 2 -8.79 6.87 -14.81
CA SER A 2 -8.09 5.58 -14.79
C SER A 2 -8.47 4.90 -13.48
N ASP A 3 -9.29 3.86 -13.57
CA ASP A 3 -9.61 2.98 -12.43
C ASP A 3 -8.43 2.10 -12.00
N THR A 4 -7.29 2.27 -12.65
CA THR A 4 -6.07 1.53 -12.39
C THR A 4 -5.29 2.20 -11.26
N LEU A 5 -5.07 1.43 -10.19
CA LEU A 5 -4.11 1.79 -9.14
C LEU A 5 -2.68 1.81 -9.71
N PRO A 6 -1.79 2.67 -9.19
CA PRO A 6 -0.41 2.75 -9.67
C PRO A 6 0.35 1.46 -9.34
N ASP A 7 1.40 1.18 -10.11
CA ASP A 7 2.27 0.01 -9.90
C ASP A 7 2.93 0.02 -8.51
N ARG A 8 3.28 1.21 -8.02
CA ARG A 8 3.89 1.43 -6.71
C ARG A 8 3.22 2.61 -6.02
N LEU A 9 2.92 2.44 -4.74
CA LEU A 9 2.33 3.47 -3.89
C LEU A 9 2.89 3.34 -2.47
N SER A 10 3.20 4.48 -1.87
CA SER A 10 3.67 4.59 -0.49
C SER A 10 2.79 5.54 0.32
N ILE A 11 2.66 5.26 1.62
CA ILE A 11 1.99 6.16 2.56
C ILE A 11 2.94 7.21 3.16
N ASP A 12 4.27 7.07 2.99
CA ASP A 12 5.24 8.03 3.50
C ASP A 12 5.23 9.29 2.61
N PRO A 13 4.87 10.48 3.12
CA PRO A 13 4.86 11.72 2.35
C PRO A 13 6.22 12.12 1.76
N ASN A 14 7.31 11.54 2.28
CA ASN A 14 8.67 11.79 1.78
C ASN A 14 9.06 10.84 0.62
N SER A 15 8.20 9.91 0.24
CA SER A 15 8.43 8.98 -0.87
C SER A 15 8.02 9.62 -2.19
N GLU A 16 8.78 9.34 -3.26
CA GLU A 16 8.40 9.71 -4.64
C GLU A 16 7.08 9.05 -5.07
N PHE A 17 6.72 7.93 -4.44
CA PHE A 17 5.51 7.16 -4.73
C PHE A 17 4.35 7.52 -3.80
N TYR A 18 4.41 8.67 -3.12
CA TYR A 18 3.31 9.16 -2.29
C TYR A 18 2.20 9.79 -3.15
N ASN A 19 0.95 9.43 -2.87
CA ASN A 19 -0.21 10.06 -3.51
C ASN A 19 -1.37 10.17 -2.52
N GLU A 20 -1.57 11.36 -1.96
CA GLU A 20 -2.59 11.61 -0.95
C GLU A 20 -4.02 11.31 -1.44
N ALA A 21 -4.36 11.72 -2.67
CA ALA A 21 -5.71 11.54 -3.21
C ALA A 21 -6.10 10.04 -3.29
N LEU A 22 -5.17 9.20 -3.74
CA LEU A 22 -5.38 7.75 -3.79
C LEU A 22 -5.49 7.11 -2.40
N LEU A 23 -4.76 7.64 -1.42
CA LEU A 23 -4.81 7.15 -0.05
C LEU A 23 -6.12 7.54 0.65
N GLN A 24 -6.67 8.71 0.33
CA GLN A 24 -7.98 9.15 0.81
C GLN A 24 -9.11 8.27 0.28
N ASP A 25 -9.01 7.81 -0.98
CA ASP A 25 -9.97 6.87 -1.58
C ASP A 25 -9.98 5.49 -0.90
N GLY A 26 -8.94 5.17 -0.11
CA GLY A 26 -8.81 3.90 0.59
C GLY A 26 -8.43 2.74 -0.34
N ILE A 27 -7.33 2.07 -0.02
CA ILE A 27 -6.77 0.98 -0.83
C ILE A 27 -6.59 -0.26 0.03
N GLY A 28 -7.11 -1.38 -0.46
CA GLY A 28 -6.88 -2.70 0.10
C GLY A 28 -5.75 -3.40 -0.64
N LEU A 29 -5.02 -4.27 0.07
CA LEU A 29 -3.98 -5.08 -0.55
C LEU A 29 -3.88 -6.48 0.07
N SER A 30 -3.38 -7.42 -0.73
CA SER A 30 -3.03 -8.77 -0.28
C SER A 30 -1.67 -9.17 -0.83
N LEU A 31 -0.96 -9.97 -0.05
CA LEU A 31 0.29 -10.63 -0.44
C LEU A 31 0.08 -12.14 -0.37
N ASN A 32 0.29 -12.85 -1.48
CA ASN A 32 0.10 -14.30 -1.58
C ASN A 32 -1.31 -14.74 -1.10
N GLY A 33 -2.34 -13.92 -1.38
CA GLY A 33 -3.72 -14.18 -0.97
C GLY A 33 -4.04 -13.87 0.50
N THR A 34 -3.05 -13.41 1.28
CA THR A 34 -3.28 -12.92 2.64
C THR A 34 -3.44 -11.41 2.63
N GLU A 35 -4.60 -10.91 3.07
CA GLU A 35 -4.86 -9.48 3.22
C GLU A 35 -3.92 -8.84 4.24
N LYS A 36 -3.46 -7.62 3.94
CA LYS A 36 -2.53 -6.85 4.78
C LYS A 36 -3.08 -5.44 4.99
N THR A 37 -3.26 -5.08 6.24
CA THR A 37 -3.77 -3.76 6.65
C THR A 37 -2.68 -2.85 7.21
N ASN A 38 -1.48 -3.37 7.43
CA ASN A 38 -0.33 -2.66 7.99
C ASN A 38 0.79 -2.44 6.97
N ALA A 39 0.48 -2.46 5.69
CA ALA A 39 1.47 -2.16 4.65
C ALA A 39 1.63 -0.65 4.50
N GLU A 40 2.88 -0.22 4.45
CA GLU A 40 3.24 1.17 4.22
C GLU A 40 3.53 1.44 2.74
N GLU A 41 3.84 0.40 1.99
CA GLU A 41 4.16 0.51 0.57
C GLU A 41 3.95 -0.83 -0.14
N TYR A 42 3.61 -0.77 -1.43
CA TYR A 42 3.59 -1.94 -2.31
C TYR A 42 4.27 -1.63 -3.63
N CYS A 43 4.77 -2.68 -4.32
CA CYS A 43 5.16 -2.63 -5.72
C CYS A 43 4.69 -3.92 -6.40
N ILE A 44 3.83 -3.77 -7.42
CA ILE A 44 3.18 -4.89 -8.12
C ILE A 44 4.18 -5.55 -9.07
N SER A 45 4.84 -4.76 -9.91
CA SER A 45 5.83 -5.24 -10.89
C SER A 45 6.98 -6.00 -10.26
N GLU A 46 7.52 -5.52 -9.14
CA GLU A 46 8.59 -6.20 -8.40
C GLU A 46 8.07 -7.25 -7.39
N GLY A 47 6.75 -7.34 -7.19
CA GLY A 47 6.11 -8.35 -6.34
C GLY A 47 6.51 -8.27 -4.86
N TRP A 48 6.34 -7.11 -4.22
CA TRP A 48 6.59 -6.97 -2.78
C TRP A 48 5.75 -5.91 -2.09
N ILE A 49 5.70 -6.00 -0.76
CA ILE A 49 5.14 -4.98 0.13
C ILE A 49 6.12 -4.65 1.26
N ARG A 50 6.09 -3.42 1.78
CA ARG A 50 6.70 -3.05 3.06
C ARG A 50 5.62 -2.99 4.11
N VAL A 51 5.84 -3.67 5.23
CA VAL A 51 4.91 -3.68 6.37
C VAL A 51 5.59 -3.18 7.62
N ALA A 52 4.85 -2.46 8.48
CA ALA A 52 5.35 -2.09 9.79
C ALA A 52 5.53 -3.33 10.69
N ALA A 53 6.72 -3.50 11.25
CA ALA A 53 7.09 -4.56 12.15
C ALA A 53 6.68 -4.23 13.59
N GLY A 54 5.37 -4.34 13.86
CA GLY A 54 4.81 -4.03 15.17
C GLY A 54 4.88 -2.53 15.49
N LYS A 55 5.19 -2.19 16.74
CA LYS A 55 5.21 -0.81 17.25
C LYS A 55 6.61 -0.19 17.35
N THR A 56 7.64 -0.90 16.87
CA THR A 56 9.02 -0.46 16.99
C THR A 56 9.34 0.62 15.96
N LEU A 57 10.10 1.63 16.39
CA LEU A 57 10.56 2.71 15.54
C LEU A 57 12.06 2.56 15.26
N ASP A 58 12.50 3.08 14.11
CA ASP A 58 13.90 3.23 13.76
C ASP A 58 14.55 4.42 14.51
N ARG A 59 15.85 4.64 14.29
CA ARG A 59 16.61 5.75 14.91
C ARG A 59 16.11 7.15 14.54
N LYS A 60 15.27 7.28 13.51
CA LYS A 60 14.67 8.53 13.04
C LYS A 60 13.22 8.67 13.50
N GLY A 61 12.72 7.76 14.34
CA GLY A 61 11.34 7.76 14.83
C GLY A 61 10.32 7.27 13.80
N ARG A 62 10.75 6.66 12.70
CA ARG A 62 9.85 6.08 11.68
C ARG A 62 9.54 4.63 12.03
N PRO A 63 8.36 4.10 11.67
CA PRO A 63 8.09 2.68 11.85
C PRO A 63 9.19 1.81 11.25
N LEU A 64 9.63 0.80 12.01
CA LEU A 64 10.53 -0.20 11.46
C LEU A 64 9.76 -1.06 10.47
N THR A 65 10.16 -1.07 9.20
CA THR A 65 9.46 -1.84 8.17
C THR A 65 10.21 -3.08 7.72
N LEU A 66 9.45 -4.11 7.31
CA LEU A 66 9.95 -5.33 6.70
C LEU A 66 9.46 -5.44 5.26
N LYS A 67 10.36 -5.79 4.35
CA LYS A 67 10.03 -6.05 2.94
C LYS A 67 9.64 -7.52 2.77
N LEU A 68 8.39 -7.78 2.41
CA LEU A 68 7.87 -9.11 2.15
C LEU A 68 7.64 -9.27 0.64
N LYS A 69 8.14 -10.36 0.06
CA LYS A 69 7.99 -10.66 -1.38
C LYS A 69 6.87 -11.66 -1.63
N GLY A 70 6.24 -11.56 -2.81
CA GLY A 70 5.16 -12.45 -3.22
C GLY A 70 4.24 -11.82 -4.25
N THR A 71 3.16 -12.53 -4.57
CA THR A 71 2.12 -12.04 -5.47
C THR A 71 1.33 -10.93 -4.77
N VAL A 72 1.49 -9.70 -5.26
CA VAL A 72 0.78 -8.53 -4.76
C VAL A 72 -0.50 -8.35 -5.55
N LYS A 73 -1.63 -8.18 -4.84
CA LYS A 73 -2.91 -7.74 -5.43
C LYS A 73 -3.43 -6.55 -4.65
N VAL A 74 -3.93 -5.55 -5.36
CA VAL A 74 -4.47 -4.30 -4.79
C VAL A 74 -5.85 -4.01 -5.36
N TRP A 75 -6.70 -3.35 -4.57
CA TRP A 75 -8.06 -2.94 -4.98
C TRP A 75 -8.47 -1.67 -4.23
N ARG A 76 -9.44 -0.92 -4.77
CA ARG A 76 -10.03 0.24 -4.07
C ARG A 76 -11.06 -0.25 -3.05
N LEU A 77 -11.04 0.34 -1.85
CA LEU A 77 -12.01 0.04 -0.80
C LEU A 77 -13.30 0.84 -0.98
N ASN A 78 -13.18 2.11 -1.35
CA ASN A 78 -14.32 2.90 -1.80
C ASN A 78 -14.51 2.68 -3.30
N LEU A 79 -15.12 1.55 -3.69
CA LEU A 79 -15.85 1.54 -4.94
C LEU A 79 -16.97 2.56 -4.77
N SER A 80 -16.97 3.60 -5.57
CA SER A 80 -18.17 4.39 -5.84
C SER A 80 -19.29 3.42 -6.20
N GLN A 81 -20.15 3.13 -5.22
CA GLN A 81 -21.54 2.75 -5.40
C GLN A 81 -22.19 3.89 -6.19
N ASN A 82 -22.09 3.88 -7.52
CA ASN A 82 -22.86 4.69 -8.47
C ASN A 82 -22.52 4.23 -9.89
N ALA A 83 -22.96 3.02 -10.22
CA ALA A 83 -23.22 2.63 -11.59
C ALA A 83 -24.64 2.06 -11.61
N ASP A 84 -25.62 2.97 -11.57
CA ASP A 84 -26.97 2.82 -12.13
C ASP A 84 -27.61 4.21 -12.27
#